data_AF-A0A376VDT1-F1
#
_entry.id   AF-A0A376VDT1-F1
#
_cell.length_a   1.000
_cell.length_b   1.000
_cell.length_c   1.000
_cell.angle_alpha   90.00
_cell.angle_beta   90.00
_cell.angle_gamma   90.00
#
_symmetry.space_group_name_H-M   'P 1'
#
loop_
_entity.id
_entity.type
_entity.pdbx_description
1 polymer ?
#
loop_
_entity_poly.entity_id
_entity_poly.type
_entity_poly.pdbx_seq_one_letter_code
_entity_poly.pdbx_strand_id
1 'polypeptide(L)'
;MGLERIAAVLQHVNSNYDIDLFRTLIQAVAKVTGATDLSNKSLRVIADHIRSCAFLIADGVMPSNENRGYVLRRIIRRAVRHGNMLGAKETFFYKLVGPLIDVMGSAGEDLKRQQAQVEQVLKTEEEQFARTLERGLALLDEELAKLSGDTLDGETAFRLYDTYGFPVDLTADVCRERNIKVDEAGFEAAMEEQRRRAREASGFGADYNAMIRVDSASEFKGYDHLELNGKVTALFVDGKAVDAINAGQEAVVVLDQTPFYAESGGQVGDKGELKGTNFSFAVEDTQKYGRRLVTSVNLLRVL
;
A
#
# COMPACT_ATOMS: atom_id res chain seq x y z
N MET A 1 -22.56 25.83 -3.54
CA MET A 1 -23.43 24.67 -3.22
C MET A 1 -23.10 23.56 -4.21
N GLY A 2 -23.08 22.28 -3.79
CA GLY A 2 -22.78 21.15 -4.68
C GLY A 2 -23.96 20.78 -5.58
N LEU A 3 -23.67 20.25 -6.78
CA LEU A 3 -24.67 19.96 -7.82
C LEU A 3 -25.78 19.04 -7.31
N GLU A 4 -25.43 17.97 -6.59
CA GLU A 4 -26.39 17.00 -6.05
C GLU A 4 -27.35 17.62 -5.03
N ARG A 5 -26.88 18.60 -4.25
CA ARG A 5 -27.73 19.32 -3.29
C ARG A 5 -28.69 20.27 -4.00
N ILE A 6 -28.24 20.92 -5.07
CA ILE A 6 -29.11 21.75 -5.91
C ILE A 6 -30.17 20.88 -6.59
N ALA A 7 -29.77 19.73 -7.13
CA ALA A 7 -30.70 18.75 -7.71
C ALA A 7 -31.74 18.26 -6.70
N ALA A 8 -31.34 17.96 -5.46
CA ALA A 8 -32.27 17.56 -4.41
C ALA A 8 -33.33 18.64 -4.12
N VAL A 9 -32.92 19.91 -4.06
CA VAL A 9 -33.85 21.04 -3.89
C VAL A 9 -34.80 21.18 -5.09
N LEU A 10 -34.27 21.11 -6.32
CA LEU A 10 -35.07 21.24 -7.54
C LEU A 10 -36.06 20.07 -7.73
N GLN A 11 -35.69 18.88 -7.28
CA GLN A 11 -36.54 17.69 -7.34
C GLN A 11 -37.45 17.54 -6.10
N HIS A 12 -37.42 18.51 -5.17
CA HIS A 12 -38.21 18.49 -3.94
C HIS A 12 -37.99 17.25 -3.06
N VAL A 13 -36.74 16.78 -2.97
CA VAL A 13 -36.35 15.65 -2.12
C VAL A 13 -35.38 16.08 -1.01
N ASN A 14 -35.40 15.36 0.11
CA ASN A 14 -34.67 15.74 1.33
C ASN A 14 -33.26 15.16 1.43
N SER A 15 -32.83 14.38 0.43
CA SER A 15 -31.56 13.66 0.42
C SER A 15 -31.00 13.60 -1.00
N ASN A 16 -29.68 13.73 -1.12
CA ASN A 16 -28.99 13.55 -2.41
C ASN A 16 -29.24 12.15 -2.98
N TYR A 17 -29.47 11.14 -2.14
CA TYR A 17 -29.72 9.76 -2.61
C TYR A 17 -31.12 9.57 -3.21
N ASP A 18 -32.01 10.53 -3.02
CA ASP A 18 -33.39 10.47 -3.52
C ASP A 18 -33.53 11.19 -4.88
N ILE A 19 -32.45 11.79 -5.40
CA ILE A 19 -32.45 12.37 -6.75
C ILE A 19 -32.49 11.26 -7.80
N ASP A 20 -33.04 11.58 -8.97
CA ASP A 20 -33.10 10.72 -10.16
C ASP A 20 -31.82 9.91 -10.45
N LEU A 21 -30.67 10.57 -10.43
CA LEU A 21 -29.34 9.96 -10.66
C LEU A 21 -29.08 8.83 -9.67
N PHE A 22 -29.18 9.09 -8.37
CA PHE A 22 -28.91 8.09 -7.35
C PHE A 22 -29.99 7.02 -7.30
N ARG A 23 -31.27 7.37 -7.51
CA ARG A 23 -32.36 6.38 -7.53
C ARG A 23 -32.17 5.35 -8.62
N THR A 24 -31.81 5.78 -9.83
CA THR A 24 -31.55 4.88 -10.96
C THR A 24 -30.35 3.98 -10.67
N LEU A 25 -29.27 4.54 -10.13
CA LEU A 25 -28.07 3.77 -9.80
C LEU A 25 -28.31 2.79 -8.64
N ILE A 26 -29.04 3.19 -7.59
CA ILE A 26 -29.44 2.33 -6.47
C ILE A 26 -30.27 1.13 -6.95
N GLN A 27 -31.18 1.34 -7.91
CA GLN A 27 -31.93 0.25 -8.53
C GLN A 27 -31.02 -0.70 -9.30
N ALA A 28 -30.03 -0.18 -10.02
CA ALA A 28 -29.03 -1.01 -10.70
C ALA A 28 -28.20 -1.83 -9.70
N VAL A 29 -27.79 -1.22 -8.58
CA VAL A 29 -27.11 -1.93 -7.48
C VAL A 29 -27.98 -3.06 -6.95
N ALA A 30 -29.25 -2.80 -6.62
CA ALA A 30 -30.17 -3.81 -6.10
C ALA A 30 -30.33 -4.98 -7.07
N LYS A 31 -30.40 -4.70 -8.39
CA LYS A 31 -30.49 -5.73 -9.43
C LYS A 31 -29.25 -6.61 -9.49
N VAL A 32 -28.04 -6.04 -9.44
CA VAL A 32 -26.80 -6.83 -9.56
C VAL A 32 -26.42 -7.55 -8.27
N THR A 33 -26.85 -7.07 -7.11
CA THR A 33 -26.63 -7.72 -5.81
C THR A 33 -27.73 -8.72 -5.44
N GLY A 34 -28.92 -8.59 -6.04
CA GLY A 34 -30.11 -9.37 -5.68
C GLY A 34 -30.87 -8.84 -4.46
N ALA A 35 -30.53 -7.63 -3.98
CA ALA A 35 -31.18 -7.03 -2.83
C ALA A 35 -32.63 -6.62 -3.14
N THR A 36 -33.56 -7.00 -2.25
CA THR A 36 -34.98 -6.64 -2.36
C THR A 36 -35.36 -5.41 -1.53
N ASP A 37 -34.66 -5.17 -0.43
CA ASP A 37 -34.84 -3.98 0.41
C ASP A 37 -34.08 -2.77 -0.14
N LEU A 38 -34.78 -1.92 -0.89
CA LEU A 38 -34.24 -0.69 -1.46
C LEU A 38 -33.92 0.39 -0.42
N SER A 39 -34.34 0.22 0.84
CA SER A 39 -34.02 1.16 1.93
C SER A 39 -32.66 0.89 2.57
N ASN A 40 -32.04 -0.26 2.28
CA ASN A 40 -30.77 -0.64 2.86
C ASN A 40 -29.65 0.35 2.49
N LYS A 41 -28.97 0.88 3.51
CA LYS A 41 -27.92 1.89 3.37
C LYS A 41 -26.74 1.41 2.51
N SER A 42 -26.47 0.10 2.46
CA SER A 42 -25.40 -0.47 1.62
C SER A 42 -25.59 -0.15 0.14
N LEU A 43 -26.84 -0.08 -0.34
CA LEU A 43 -27.12 0.29 -1.73
C LEU A 43 -26.62 1.70 -2.06
N ARG A 44 -26.81 2.65 -1.13
CA ARG A 44 -26.37 4.04 -1.26
C ARG A 44 -24.84 4.14 -1.25
N VAL A 45 -24.18 3.36 -0.38
CA VAL A 45 -22.71 3.32 -0.30
C VAL A 45 -22.11 2.80 -1.60
N ILE A 46 -22.63 1.70 -2.14
CA ILE A 46 -22.16 1.12 -3.40
C ILE A 46 -22.37 2.10 -4.57
N ALA A 47 -23.54 2.73 -4.64
CA ALA A 47 -23.86 3.71 -5.69
C ALA A 47 -22.91 4.92 -5.67
N ASP A 48 -22.51 5.39 -4.48
CA ASP A 48 -21.53 6.46 -4.34
C ASP A 48 -20.11 6.00 -4.72
N HIS A 49 -19.72 4.81 -4.27
CA HIS A 49 -18.40 4.26 -4.52
C HIS A 49 -18.15 3.92 -5.99
N ILE A 50 -19.14 3.39 -6.73
CA ILE A 50 -18.94 3.13 -8.17
C ILE A 50 -18.67 4.42 -8.94
N ARG A 51 -19.36 5.53 -8.60
CA ARG A 51 -19.11 6.84 -9.20
C ARG A 51 -17.65 7.24 -9.00
N SER A 52 -17.21 7.25 -7.75
CA SER A 52 -15.84 7.66 -7.40
C SER A 52 -14.78 6.76 -8.05
N CYS A 53 -14.94 5.44 -7.95
CA CYS A 53 -13.98 4.49 -8.49
C CYS A 53 -13.88 4.55 -10.02
N ALA A 54 -15.03 4.63 -10.72
CA ALA A 54 -15.04 4.63 -12.18
C ALA A 54 -14.33 5.87 -12.76
N PHE A 55 -14.59 7.06 -12.20
CA PHE A 55 -13.91 8.28 -12.64
C PHE A 55 -12.42 8.30 -12.26
N LEU A 56 -12.05 7.83 -11.06
CA LEU A 56 -10.63 7.72 -10.69
C LEU A 56 -9.84 6.81 -11.65
N ILE A 57 -10.43 5.68 -12.05
CA ILE A 57 -9.78 4.77 -13.00
C ILE A 57 -9.73 5.38 -14.40
N ALA A 58 -10.79 6.06 -14.84
CA ALA A 58 -10.79 6.78 -16.12
C ALA A 58 -9.77 7.94 -16.15
N ASP A 59 -9.43 8.51 -15.00
CA ASP A 59 -8.36 9.51 -14.85
C ASP A 59 -6.96 8.88 -14.70
N GLY A 60 -6.83 7.56 -14.84
CA GLY A 60 -5.57 6.82 -14.83
C GLY A 60 -5.09 6.36 -13.45
N VAL A 61 -5.89 6.49 -12.40
CA VAL A 61 -5.55 5.95 -11.07
C VAL A 61 -5.80 4.44 -11.04
N MET A 62 -4.75 3.68 -10.74
CA MET A 62 -4.83 2.22 -10.61
C MET A 62 -4.81 1.80 -9.13
N PRO A 63 -5.57 0.75 -8.74
CA PRO A 63 -5.50 0.21 -7.37
C PRO A 63 -4.06 -0.22 -7.02
N SER A 64 -3.56 0.23 -5.86
CA SER A 64 -2.20 -0.06 -5.40
C SER A 64 -2.12 -0.09 -3.86
N ASN A 65 -0.95 -0.37 -3.30
CA ASN A 65 -0.71 -0.33 -1.85
C ASN A 65 -0.36 1.06 -1.32
N GLU A 66 -0.23 2.07 -2.18
CA GLU A 66 0.28 3.39 -1.79
C GLU A 66 -0.48 4.56 -2.43
N ASN A 67 -0.43 5.72 -1.78
CA ASN A 67 -0.92 6.99 -2.33
C ASN A 67 -2.39 6.93 -2.80
N ARG A 68 -2.67 7.46 -3.99
CA ARG A 68 -4.02 7.50 -4.57
C ARG A 68 -4.55 6.11 -4.92
N GLY A 69 -3.66 5.19 -5.30
CA GLY A 69 -4.02 3.82 -5.60
C GLY A 69 -4.48 3.05 -4.36
N TYR A 70 -3.88 3.34 -3.20
CA TYR A 70 -4.36 2.84 -1.90
C TYR A 70 -5.79 3.30 -1.61
N VAL A 71 -6.06 4.60 -1.78
CA VAL A 71 -7.39 5.17 -1.53
C VAL A 71 -8.43 4.52 -2.46
N LEU A 72 -8.12 4.41 -3.77
CA LEU A 72 -9.01 3.75 -4.72
C LEU A 72 -9.28 2.29 -4.33
N ARG A 73 -8.22 1.52 -4.02
CA ARG A 73 -8.33 0.13 -3.55
C ARG A 73 -9.23 0.02 -2.32
N ARG A 74 -9.07 0.91 -1.34
CA ARG A 74 -9.90 0.96 -0.13
C ARG A 74 -11.38 1.18 -0.47
N ILE A 75 -11.71 2.12 -1.35
CA ILE A 75 -13.09 2.43 -1.75
C ILE A 75 -13.72 1.23 -2.47
N ILE A 76 -12.99 0.60 -3.40
CA ILE A 76 -13.45 -0.62 -4.09
C ILE A 76 -13.78 -1.72 -3.07
N ARG A 77 -12.84 -2.04 -2.18
CA ARG A 77 -13.01 -3.11 -1.19
C ARG A 77 -14.17 -2.85 -0.22
N ARG A 78 -14.39 -1.58 0.16
CA ARG A 78 -15.56 -1.18 0.95
C ARG A 78 -16.87 -1.39 0.19
N ALA A 79 -16.93 -1.05 -1.09
CA ALA A 79 -18.11 -1.31 -1.92
C ALA A 79 -18.40 -2.82 -2.03
N VAL A 80 -17.37 -3.63 -2.26
CA VAL A 80 -17.50 -5.11 -2.34
C VAL A 80 -18.00 -5.70 -1.02
N ARG A 81 -17.49 -5.22 0.14
CA ARG A 81 -18.02 -5.60 1.47
C ARG A 81 -19.51 -5.30 1.58
N HIS A 82 -19.95 -4.09 1.21
CA HIS A 82 -21.37 -3.74 1.25
C HIS A 82 -22.21 -4.60 0.30
N GLY A 83 -21.65 -5.02 -0.84
CA GLY A 83 -22.29 -6.00 -1.72
C GLY A 83 -22.46 -7.37 -1.08
N ASN A 84 -21.42 -7.86 -0.39
CA ASN A 84 -21.50 -9.12 0.36
C ASN A 84 -22.54 -9.05 1.49
N MET A 85 -22.64 -7.92 2.21
CA MET A 85 -23.68 -7.69 3.22
C MET A 85 -25.11 -7.72 2.63
N LEU A 86 -25.26 -7.42 1.33
CA LEU A 86 -26.52 -7.51 0.60
C LEU A 86 -26.79 -8.91 0.02
N GLY A 87 -25.84 -9.85 0.16
CA GLY A 87 -25.96 -11.21 -0.34
C GLY A 87 -25.40 -11.45 -1.74
N ALA A 88 -24.63 -10.51 -2.30
CA ALA A 88 -23.97 -10.70 -3.59
C ALA A 88 -22.97 -11.87 -3.54
N LYS A 89 -23.12 -12.84 -4.45
CA LYS A 89 -22.27 -14.05 -4.53
C LYS A 89 -21.25 -14.00 -5.65
N GLU A 90 -21.55 -13.28 -6.72
CA GLU A 90 -20.67 -13.12 -7.87
C GLU A 90 -20.07 -11.72 -7.90
N THR A 91 -19.03 -11.54 -8.70
CA THR A 91 -18.53 -10.19 -9.00
C THR A 91 -19.62 -9.35 -9.65
N PHE A 92 -19.87 -8.19 -9.07
CA PHE A 92 -20.98 -7.33 -9.43
C PHE A 92 -20.56 -5.88 -9.65
N PHE A 93 -19.46 -5.44 -9.05
CA PHE A 93 -19.16 -4.01 -8.95
C PHE A 93 -18.86 -3.40 -10.33
N TYR A 94 -18.11 -4.12 -11.18
CA TYR A 94 -17.84 -3.70 -12.56
C TYR A 94 -19.12 -3.60 -13.41
N LYS A 95 -20.16 -4.39 -13.13
CA LYS A 95 -21.43 -4.38 -13.87
C LYS A 95 -22.20 -3.06 -13.71
N LEU A 96 -21.79 -2.23 -12.75
CA LEU A 96 -22.38 -0.91 -12.48
C LEU A 96 -21.77 0.21 -13.33
N VAL A 97 -20.68 -0.03 -14.07
CA VAL A 97 -20.05 0.99 -14.93
C VAL A 97 -21.00 1.41 -16.06
N GLY A 98 -21.65 0.46 -16.74
CA GLY A 98 -22.66 0.75 -17.76
C GLY A 98 -23.82 1.61 -17.24
N PRO A 99 -24.55 1.18 -16.19
CA PRO A 99 -25.60 1.99 -15.56
C PRO A 99 -25.13 3.38 -15.12
N LEU A 100 -23.90 3.49 -14.63
CA LEU A 100 -23.32 4.79 -14.28
C LEU A 100 -23.16 5.69 -15.51
N ILE A 101 -22.60 5.18 -16.61
CA ILE A 101 -22.43 5.94 -17.87
C ILE A 101 -23.78 6.45 -18.36
N ASP A 102 -24.80 5.59 -18.37
CA ASP A 102 -26.15 5.96 -18.83
C ASP A 102 -26.73 7.12 -18.01
N VAL A 103 -26.57 7.07 -16.69
CA VAL A 103 -27.07 8.11 -15.79
C VAL A 103 -26.25 9.41 -15.89
N MET A 104 -24.94 9.35 -16.18
CA MET A 104 -24.11 10.55 -16.35
C MET A 104 -24.39 11.28 -17.67
N GLY A 105 -25.01 10.62 -18.65
CA GLY A 105 -25.31 11.22 -19.94
C GLY A 105 -24.05 11.76 -20.62
N SER A 106 -24.08 13.02 -21.08
CA SER A 106 -22.92 13.65 -21.75
C SER A 106 -21.68 13.76 -20.86
N ALA A 107 -21.85 13.86 -19.53
CA ALA A 107 -20.72 13.89 -18.60
C ALA A 107 -20.02 12.50 -18.48
N GLY A 108 -20.67 11.44 -18.98
CA GLY A 108 -20.13 10.09 -19.00
C GLY A 108 -19.39 9.72 -20.27
N GLU A 109 -19.24 10.61 -21.26
CA GLU A 109 -18.61 10.25 -22.56
C GLU A 109 -17.14 9.82 -22.41
N ASP A 110 -16.37 10.51 -21.56
CA ASP A 110 -14.98 10.14 -21.27
C ASP A 110 -14.90 8.77 -20.59
N LEU A 111 -15.80 8.53 -19.63
CA LEU A 111 -15.91 7.24 -18.96
C LEU A 111 -16.31 6.14 -19.94
N LYS A 112 -17.21 6.44 -20.89
CA LYS A 112 -17.67 5.51 -21.93
C LYS A 112 -16.53 5.08 -22.85
N ARG A 113 -15.64 6.00 -23.23
CA ARG A 113 -14.43 5.68 -24.02
C ARG A 113 -13.53 4.66 -23.32
N GLN A 114 -13.51 4.68 -21.99
CA GLN A 114 -12.64 3.84 -21.16
C GLN A 114 -13.37 2.69 -20.47
N GLN A 115 -14.65 2.46 -20.80
CA GLN A 115 -15.53 1.54 -20.08
C GLN A 115 -14.91 0.15 -19.90
N ALA A 116 -14.40 -0.45 -20.97
CA ALA A 116 -13.83 -1.80 -20.93
C ALA A 116 -12.62 -1.89 -19.98
N GLN A 117 -11.76 -0.86 -19.95
CA GLN A 117 -10.62 -0.80 -19.04
C GLN A 117 -11.09 -0.67 -17.59
N VAL A 118 -12.01 0.26 -17.32
CA VAL A 118 -12.57 0.49 -15.98
C VAL A 118 -13.23 -0.77 -15.45
N GLU A 119 -14.05 -1.44 -16.26
CA GLU A 119 -14.69 -2.70 -15.90
C GLU A 119 -13.66 -3.79 -15.58
N GLN A 120 -12.62 -3.95 -16.40
CA GLN A 120 -11.58 -4.95 -16.18
C GLN A 120 -10.80 -4.71 -14.89
N VAL A 121 -10.46 -3.46 -14.58
CA VAL A 121 -9.75 -3.09 -13.34
C VAL A 121 -10.60 -3.40 -12.12
N LEU A 122 -11.86 -2.96 -12.13
CA LEU A 122 -12.80 -3.22 -11.03
C LEU A 122 -13.03 -4.70 -10.82
N LYS A 123 -13.27 -5.45 -11.90
CA LYS A 123 -13.48 -6.90 -11.85
C LYS A 123 -12.27 -7.62 -11.27
N THR A 124 -11.07 -7.25 -11.71
CA THR A 124 -9.82 -7.89 -11.26
C THR A 124 -9.58 -7.65 -9.78
N GLU A 125 -9.74 -6.40 -9.29
CA GLU A 125 -9.59 -6.10 -7.86
C GLU A 125 -10.68 -6.77 -7.02
N GLU A 126 -11.93 -6.82 -7.50
CA GLU A 126 -13.03 -7.51 -6.83
C GLU A 126 -12.78 -9.03 -6.72
N GLU A 127 -12.34 -9.69 -7.79
CA GLU A 127 -12.01 -11.12 -7.80
C GLU A 127 -10.82 -11.45 -6.87
N GLN A 128 -9.81 -10.59 -6.84
CA GLN A 128 -8.68 -10.73 -5.92
C GLN A 128 -9.13 -10.59 -4.48
N PHE A 129 -9.97 -9.60 -4.19
CA PHE A 129 -10.41 -9.30 -2.84
C PHE A 129 -11.45 -10.28 -2.30
N ALA A 130 -12.35 -10.82 -3.13
CA ALA A 130 -13.41 -11.73 -2.70
C ALA A 130 -12.87 -12.94 -1.91
N ARG A 131 -11.72 -13.50 -2.33
CA ARG A 131 -11.05 -14.61 -1.64
C ARG A 131 -10.59 -14.25 -0.23
N THR A 132 -10.15 -13.02 -0.04
CA THR A 132 -9.68 -12.49 1.25
C THR A 132 -10.83 -12.05 2.15
N LEU A 133 -11.90 -11.51 1.56
CA LEU A 133 -13.05 -10.96 2.27
C LEU A 133 -13.77 -12.04 3.10
N GLU A 134 -14.12 -13.17 2.49
CA GLU A 134 -14.91 -14.21 3.16
C GLU A 134 -14.18 -14.78 4.38
N ARG A 135 -12.91 -15.16 4.20
CA ARG A 135 -12.07 -15.69 5.28
C ARG A 135 -11.81 -14.64 6.37
N GLY A 136 -11.55 -13.39 5.98
CA GLY A 136 -11.27 -12.31 6.92
C GLY A 136 -12.48 -11.91 7.76
N LEU A 137 -13.68 -11.86 7.17
CA LEU A 137 -14.92 -11.58 7.90
C LEU A 137 -15.25 -12.70 8.90
N ALA A 138 -15.12 -13.96 8.49
CA ALA A 138 -15.37 -15.09 9.39
C ALA A 138 -14.45 -15.07 10.62
N LEU A 139 -13.15 -14.80 10.41
CA LEU A 139 -12.20 -14.72 11.51
C LEU A 139 -12.45 -13.49 12.40
N LEU A 140 -12.73 -12.34 11.80
CA LEU A 140 -13.06 -11.14 12.57
C LEU A 140 -14.33 -11.36 13.42
N ASP A 141 -15.36 -12.00 12.88
CA ASP A 141 -16.57 -12.32 13.64
C ASP A 141 -16.30 -13.27 14.81
N GLU A 142 -15.41 -14.25 14.62
CA GLU A 142 -14.99 -15.14 15.70
C GLU A 142 -14.27 -14.39 16.84
N GLU A 143 -13.38 -13.46 16.50
CA GLU A 143 -12.64 -12.68 17.50
C GLU A 143 -13.55 -11.66 18.21
N LEU A 144 -14.45 -11.00 17.47
CA LEU A 144 -15.42 -10.08 18.05
C LEU A 144 -16.43 -10.81 18.96
N ALA A 145 -16.75 -12.07 18.71
CA ALA A 145 -17.62 -12.87 19.57
C ALA A 145 -16.96 -13.24 20.91
N LYS A 146 -15.63 -13.31 20.96
CA LYS A 146 -14.84 -13.59 22.18
C LYS A 146 -14.52 -12.33 22.98
N LEU A 147 -14.78 -11.16 22.40
CA LEU A 147 -14.35 -9.89 22.96
C LEU A 147 -15.08 -9.57 24.28
N SER A 148 -14.32 -9.23 25.31
CA SER A 148 -14.84 -8.70 26.58
C SER A 148 -14.49 -7.20 26.68
N GLY A 149 -15.36 -6.35 26.13
CA GLY A 149 -15.16 -4.90 26.12
C GLY A 149 -15.57 -4.24 24.82
N ASP A 150 -15.10 -3.00 24.62
CA ASP A 150 -15.41 -2.16 23.46
C ASP A 150 -14.22 -1.97 22.51
N THR A 151 -13.13 -2.73 22.66
CA THR A 151 -11.88 -2.51 21.91
C THR A 151 -11.28 -3.82 21.43
N LEU A 152 -11.17 -4.00 20.11
CA LEU A 152 -10.41 -5.07 19.47
C LEU A 152 -8.92 -4.80 19.62
N ASP A 153 -8.17 -5.77 20.13
CA ASP A 153 -6.73 -5.62 20.36
C ASP A 153 -5.95 -5.48 19.05
N GLY A 154 -4.84 -4.74 19.14
CA GLY A 154 -4.02 -4.41 17.97
C GLY A 154 -3.30 -5.62 17.38
N GLU A 155 -3.00 -6.64 18.18
CA GLU A 155 -2.35 -7.88 17.73
C GLU A 155 -3.30 -8.71 16.86
N THR A 156 -4.57 -8.80 17.23
CA THR A 156 -5.63 -9.43 16.42
C THR A 156 -5.84 -8.69 15.11
N ALA A 157 -5.91 -7.35 15.15
CA ALA A 157 -6.00 -6.53 13.94
C ALA A 157 -4.78 -6.71 13.03
N PHE A 158 -3.57 -6.79 13.62
CA PHE A 158 -2.32 -7.05 12.90
C PHE A 158 -2.32 -8.44 12.27
N ARG A 159 -2.77 -9.47 13.00
CA ARG A 159 -2.87 -10.84 12.50
C ARG A 159 -3.83 -10.95 11.31
N LEU A 160 -5.00 -10.29 11.40
CA LEU A 160 -5.96 -10.19 10.29
C LEU A 160 -5.30 -9.59 9.03
N TYR A 161 -4.53 -8.53 9.20
CA TYR A 161 -3.82 -7.86 8.13
C TYR A 161 -2.67 -8.68 7.54
N ASP A 162 -1.70 -9.09 8.38
CA ASP A 162 -0.45 -9.72 7.95
C ASP A 162 -0.64 -11.17 7.48
N THR A 163 -1.36 -11.97 8.27
CA THR A 163 -1.50 -13.41 7.99
C THR A 163 -2.61 -13.71 6.99
N TYR A 164 -3.72 -12.96 7.06
CA TYR A 164 -4.92 -13.26 6.26
C TYR A 164 -5.15 -12.26 5.12
N GLY A 165 -4.36 -11.18 5.04
CA GLY A 165 -4.50 -10.12 4.04
C GLY A 165 -5.73 -9.25 4.23
N PHE A 166 -6.44 -9.36 5.35
CA PHE A 166 -7.68 -8.64 5.61
C PHE A 166 -7.39 -7.17 5.98
N PRO A 167 -7.85 -6.20 5.19
CA PRO A 167 -7.45 -4.80 5.36
C PRO A 167 -7.84 -4.22 6.73
N VAL A 168 -6.90 -3.55 7.40
CA VAL A 168 -7.14 -2.85 8.67
C VAL A 168 -8.28 -1.83 8.56
N ASP A 169 -8.41 -1.15 7.42
CA ASP A 169 -9.51 -0.23 7.15
C ASP A 169 -10.89 -0.90 7.23
N LEU A 170 -10.99 -2.14 6.74
CA LEU A 170 -12.25 -2.90 6.79
C LEU A 170 -12.51 -3.46 8.18
N THR A 171 -11.46 -3.89 8.89
CA THR A 171 -11.56 -4.21 10.33
C THR A 171 -12.14 -3.01 11.08
N ALA A 172 -11.58 -1.82 10.89
CA ALA A 172 -12.05 -0.59 11.52
C ALA A 172 -13.50 -0.24 11.13
N ASP A 173 -13.88 -0.41 9.87
CA ASP A 173 -15.26 -0.17 9.42
C ASP A 173 -16.27 -1.14 10.08
N VAL A 174 -15.94 -2.45 10.15
CA VAL A 174 -16.78 -3.46 10.82
C VAL A 174 -16.90 -3.17 12.31
N CYS A 175 -15.77 -2.88 12.98
CA CYS A 175 -15.75 -2.56 14.40
C CYS A 175 -16.59 -1.31 14.69
N ARG A 176 -16.44 -0.23 13.89
CA ARG A 176 -17.21 1.01 14.06
C ARG A 176 -18.71 0.79 13.98
N GLU A 177 -19.18 -0.05 13.05
CA GLU A 177 -20.61 -0.39 12.92
C GLU A 177 -21.17 -1.12 14.15
N ARG A 178 -20.32 -1.80 14.91
CA ARG A 178 -20.66 -2.50 16.15
C ARG A 178 -20.34 -1.70 17.42
N ASN A 179 -19.96 -0.43 17.29
CA ASN A 179 -19.47 0.42 18.39
C ASN A 179 -18.24 -0.16 19.11
N ILE A 180 -17.41 -0.89 18.37
CA ILE A 180 -16.13 -1.44 18.83
C ILE A 180 -15.01 -0.57 18.25
N LYS A 181 -14.02 -0.25 19.08
CA LYS A 181 -12.78 0.44 18.73
C LYS A 181 -11.73 -0.57 18.28
N VAL A 182 -10.74 -0.12 17.54
CA VAL A 182 -9.54 -0.90 17.24
C VAL A 182 -8.39 -0.24 17.99
N ASP A 183 -7.58 -1.03 18.68
CA ASP A 183 -6.34 -0.56 19.29
C ASP A 183 -5.28 -0.29 18.21
N GLU A 184 -5.33 0.92 17.65
CA GLU A 184 -4.39 1.39 16.64
C GLU A 184 -2.95 1.42 17.17
N ALA A 185 -2.75 1.75 18.45
CA ALA A 185 -1.42 1.81 19.04
C ALA A 185 -0.79 0.41 19.15
N GLY A 186 -1.57 -0.58 19.56
CA GLY A 186 -1.15 -1.98 19.56
C GLY A 186 -0.87 -2.51 18.15
N PHE A 187 -1.67 -2.12 17.15
CA PHE A 187 -1.45 -2.50 15.76
C PHE A 187 -0.11 -1.97 15.24
N GLU A 188 0.17 -0.68 15.45
CA GLU A 188 1.43 -0.05 15.03
C GLU A 188 2.63 -0.65 15.76
N ALA A 189 2.49 -0.97 17.05
CA ALA A 189 3.53 -1.68 17.80
C ALA A 189 3.84 -3.07 17.21
N ALA A 190 2.81 -3.83 16.80
CA ALA A 190 2.99 -5.11 16.15
C ALA A 190 3.63 -5.00 14.74
N MET A 191 3.25 -3.97 13.97
CA MET A 191 3.88 -3.64 12.69
C MET A 191 5.37 -3.31 12.85
N GLU A 192 5.74 -2.49 13.84
CA GLU A 192 7.14 -2.16 14.11
C GLU A 192 7.94 -3.39 14.56
N GLU A 193 7.35 -4.25 15.38
CA GLU A 193 7.98 -5.50 15.80
C GLU A 193 8.21 -6.48 14.62
N GLN A 194 7.27 -6.55 13.68
CA GLN A 194 7.47 -7.30 12.43
C GLN A 194 8.61 -6.68 11.60
N ARG A 195 8.63 -5.36 11.43
CA ARG A 195 9.71 -4.65 10.72
C ARG A 195 11.07 -4.90 11.37
N ARG A 196 11.15 -4.86 12.70
CA ARG A 196 12.35 -5.17 13.47
C ARG A 196 12.82 -6.60 13.21
N ARG A 197 11.93 -7.59 13.34
CA ARG A 197 12.24 -9.00 13.07
C ARG A 197 12.71 -9.24 11.63
N ALA A 198 12.09 -8.58 10.64
CA ALA A 198 12.51 -8.67 9.24
C ALA A 198 13.94 -8.11 9.03
N ARG A 199 14.28 -7.00 9.70
CA ARG A 199 15.64 -6.44 9.68
C ARG A 199 16.67 -7.36 10.35
N GLU A 200 16.33 -7.93 11.50
CA GLU A 200 17.21 -8.88 12.22
C GLU A 200 17.43 -10.17 11.43
N ALA A 201 16.39 -10.71 10.80
CA ALA A 201 16.48 -11.91 9.97
C ALA A 201 17.26 -11.69 8.66
N SER A 202 17.34 -10.46 8.16
CA SER A 202 18.08 -10.11 6.94
C SER A 202 19.61 -10.13 7.10
N GLY A 203 20.14 -10.38 8.31
CA GLY A 203 21.59 -10.38 8.58
C GLY A 203 22.25 -9.00 8.52
N PHE A 204 21.50 -7.96 8.13
CA PHE A 204 21.95 -6.59 7.92
C PHE A 204 21.42 -5.62 8.99
N GLY A 205 21.02 -6.16 10.15
CA GLY A 205 20.27 -5.46 11.20
C GLY A 205 21.09 -4.54 12.12
N ALA A 206 22.34 -4.23 11.81
CA ALA A 206 23.01 -3.12 12.48
C ALA A 206 22.45 -1.82 11.90
N ASP A 207 21.84 -0.97 12.75
CA ASP A 207 21.42 0.36 12.36
C ASP A 207 22.65 1.25 12.14
N TYR A 208 23.30 1.06 10.99
CA TYR A 208 24.47 1.80 10.57
C TYR A 208 24.19 3.31 10.51
N ASN A 209 22.93 3.76 10.40
CA ASN A 209 22.57 5.19 10.49
C ASN A 209 22.91 5.79 11.86
N ALA A 210 22.82 5.02 12.94
CA ALA A 210 23.13 5.50 14.29
C ALA A 210 24.62 5.38 14.65
N MET A 211 25.32 4.42 14.04
CA MET A 211 26.72 4.07 14.36
C MET A 211 27.77 4.67 13.42
N ILE A 212 27.45 4.91 12.14
CA ILE A 212 28.39 5.52 11.17
C ILE A 212 28.40 7.05 11.38
N ARG A 213 29.12 7.49 12.41
CA ARG A 213 29.59 8.89 12.51
C ARG A 213 30.89 9.01 11.73
N VAL A 214 30.79 8.96 10.41
CA VAL A 214 31.94 9.26 9.56
C VAL A 214 31.86 10.74 9.22
N ASP A 215 32.82 11.50 9.73
CA ASP A 215 32.92 12.96 9.52
C ASP A 215 33.34 13.33 8.09
N SER A 216 33.77 12.34 7.29
CA SER A 216 34.26 12.51 5.93
C SER A 216 33.26 11.95 4.92
N ALA A 217 33.01 12.74 3.89
CA ALA A 217 31.98 12.44 2.94
C ALA A 217 32.53 11.85 1.64
N SER A 218 31.83 10.87 1.06
CA SER A 218 32.23 10.18 -0.17
C SER A 218 31.79 10.93 -1.41
N GLU A 219 32.71 11.16 -2.35
CA GLU A 219 32.42 11.81 -3.64
C GLU A 219 32.00 10.76 -4.70
N PHE A 220 30.78 10.88 -5.23
CA PHE A 220 30.31 10.02 -6.32
C PHE A 220 30.85 10.49 -7.68
N LYS A 221 31.53 9.60 -8.40
CA LYS A 221 32.17 9.86 -9.70
C LYS A 221 31.62 8.96 -10.82
N GLY A 222 30.55 8.21 -10.55
CA GLY A 222 29.98 7.21 -11.48
C GLY A 222 29.35 7.79 -12.75
N TYR A 223 29.12 9.11 -12.81
CA TYR A 223 28.68 9.78 -14.03
C TYR A 223 29.76 9.83 -15.11
N ASP A 224 31.03 9.92 -14.70
CA ASP A 224 32.17 10.12 -15.60
C ASP A 224 33.06 8.87 -15.72
N HIS A 225 33.07 8.02 -14.69
CA HIS A 225 33.99 6.90 -14.58
C HIS A 225 33.29 5.64 -14.05
N LEU A 226 33.53 4.50 -14.69
CA LEU A 226 33.10 3.17 -14.20
C LEU A 226 34.17 2.49 -13.34
N GLU A 227 35.41 2.97 -13.40
CA GLU A 227 36.57 2.47 -12.65
C GLU A 227 37.39 3.65 -12.13
N LEU A 228 37.80 3.60 -10.85
CA LEU A 228 38.68 4.61 -10.25
C LEU A 228 39.43 4.05 -9.03
N ASN A 229 40.48 4.76 -8.63
CA ASN A 229 41.20 4.48 -7.38
C ASN A 229 40.61 5.33 -6.24
N GLY A 230 40.09 4.68 -5.20
CA GLY A 230 39.58 5.30 -3.97
C GLY A 230 40.41 4.88 -2.76
N LYS A 231 40.38 5.69 -1.71
CA LYS A 231 40.97 5.39 -0.40
C LYS A 231 39.88 4.92 0.57
N VAL A 232 40.16 3.84 1.29
CA VAL A 232 39.32 3.38 2.40
C VAL A 232 39.43 4.38 3.56
N THR A 233 38.29 4.92 3.99
CA THR A 233 38.19 5.89 5.09
C THR A 233 37.70 5.26 6.38
N ALA A 234 36.91 4.19 6.31
CA ALA A 234 36.46 3.42 7.46
C ALA A 234 36.06 1.99 7.07
N LEU A 235 36.16 1.07 8.02
CA LEU A 235 35.73 -0.32 7.91
C LEU A 235 34.82 -0.67 9.08
N PHE A 236 33.76 -1.45 8.82
CA PHE A 236 32.89 -1.97 9.88
C PHE A 236 32.59 -3.45 9.67
N VAL A 237 32.54 -4.21 10.77
CA VAL A 237 32.08 -5.60 10.82
C VAL A 237 31.05 -5.70 11.94
N ASP A 238 29.88 -6.27 11.66
CA ASP A 238 28.75 -6.36 12.60
C ASP A 238 28.41 -5.02 13.28
N GLY A 239 28.44 -3.92 12.53
CA GLY A 239 28.16 -2.58 13.08
C GLY A 239 29.30 -1.93 13.87
N LYS A 240 30.44 -2.60 14.05
CA LYS A 240 31.58 -2.09 14.84
C LYS A 240 32.72 -1.64 13.92
N ALA A 241 33.31 -0.49 14.22
CA ALA A 241 34.50 -0.02 13.53
C ALA A 241 35.68 -0.97 13.78
N VAL A 242 36.38 -1.34 12.71
CA VAL A 242 37.53 -2.25 12.76
C VAL A 242 38.69 -1.67 11.95
N ASP A 243 39.92 -2.08 12.28
CA ASP A 243 41.11 -1.69 11.52
C ASP A 243 41.42 -2.64 10.35
N ALA A 244 40.85 -3.85 10.36
CA ALA A 244 41.09 -4.87 9.35
C ALA A 244 39.90 -5.82 9.19
N ILE A 245 39.77 -6.40 8.00
CA ILE A 245 38.78 -7.43 7.64
C ILE A 245 39.55 -8.71 7.28
N ASN A 246 39.11 -9.87 7.77
CA ASN A 246 39.67 -11.17 7.40
C ASN A 246 38.87 -11.82 6.28
N ALA A 247 39.50 -12.75 5.55
CA ALA A 247 38.82 -13.53 4.51
C ALA A 247 37.60 -14.28 5.07
N GLY A 248 36.50 -14.29 4.32
CA GLY A 248 35.21 -14.88 4.72
C GLY A 248 34.37 -14.02 5.66
N GLN A 249 34.81 -12.80 6.01
CA GLN A 249 34.03 -11.88 6.84
C GLN A 249 33.25 -10.88 5.99
N GLU A 250 31.95 -10.79 6.25
CA GLU A 250 31.13 -9.73 5.69
C GLU A 250 31.43 -8.40 6.40
N ALA A 251 31.56 -7.33 5.62
CA ALA A 251 31.98 -6.04 6.13
C ALA A 251 31.35 -4.87 5.36
N VAL A 252 31.51 -3.68 5.92
CA VAL A 252 31.17 -2.39 5.33
C VAL A 252 32.46 -1.66 5.04
N VAL A 253 32.60 -1.12 3.83
CA VAL A 253 33.79 -0.38 3.41
C VAL A 253 33.38 1.02 2.99
N VAL A 254 33.85 2.04 3.71
CA VAL A 254 33.63 3.44 3.33
C VAL A 254 34.81 3.91 2.50
N LEU A 255 34.54 4.53 1.34
CA LEU A 255 35.53 5.12 0.45
C LEU A 255 35.41 6.66 0.45
N ASP A 256 36.51 7.35 0.19
CA ASP A 256 36.52 8.80 -0.04
C ASP A 256 35.87 9.21 -1.37
N GLN A 257 35.96 8.36 -2.40
CA GLN A 257 35.30 8.53 -3.69
C GLN A 257 34.94 7.18 -4.31
N THR A 258 33.88 7.16 -5.13
CA THR A 258 33.38 5.90 -5.69
C THR A 258 32.59 6.05 -7.00
N PRO A 259 32.68 5.08 -7.94
CA PRO A 259 31.84 5.04 -9.13
C PRO A 259 30.51 4.30 -8.91
N PHE A 260 30.35 3.54 -7.80
CA PHE A 260 29.14 2.76 -7.57
C PHE A 260 27.98 3.66 -7.14
N TYR A 261 26.87 3.57 -7.85
CA TYR A 261 25.66 4.28 -7.54
C TYR A 261 24.95 3.62 -6.36
N ALA A 262 24.63 4.42 -5.34
CA ALA A 262 23.84 3.95 -4.21
C ALA A 262 22.35 3.89 -4.54
N GLU A 263 21.67 2.87 -4.03
CA GLU A 263 20.23 2.68 -4.22
C GLU A 263 19.46 3.98 -3.93
N SER A 264 18.87 4.54 -4.98
CA SER A 264 18.18 5.83 -4.89
C SER A 264 17.32 6.08 -6.12
N GLY A 265 16.21 6.81 -5.93
CA GLY A 265 15.31 7.17 -7.03
C GLY A 265 14.60 5.97 -7.68
N GLY A 266 14.48 4.85 -6.96
CA GLY A 266 13.89 3.60 -7.49
C GLY A 266 14.85 2.73 -8.30
N GLN A 267 16.12 3.12 -8.41
CA GLN A 267 17.18 2.31 -9.02
C GLN A 267 17.92 1.54 -7.92
N VAL A 268 18.12 0.23 -8.15
CA VAL A 268 18.90 -0.68 -7.29
C VAL A 268 20.37 -0.26 -7.29
N GLY A 269 21.04 -0.38 -6.14
CA GLY A 269 22.45 -0.04 -6.00
C GLY A 269 23.38 -0.88 -6.89
N ASP A 270 24.50 -0.30 -7.28
CA ASP A 270 25.46 -0.96 -8.17
C ASP A 270 26.22 -2.08 -7.47
N LYS A 271 26.65 -3.05 -8.28
CA LYS A 271 27.49 -4.20 -7.92
C LYS A 271 28.80 -4.17 -8.70
N GLY A 272 29.82 -4.86 -8.19
CA GLY A 272 31.12 -4.97 -8.87
C GLY A 272 32.23 -5.49 -7.97
N GLU A 273 33.41 -4.88 -8.02
CA GLU A 273 34.60 -5.40 -7.33
C GLU A 273 35.52 -4.26 -6.85
N LEU A 274 36.10 -4.42 -5.66
CA LEU A 274 37.24 -3.65 -5.20
C LEU A 274 38.50 -4.50 -5.21
N LYS A 275 39.56 -3.97 -5.84
CA LYS A 275 40.86 -4.63 -5.94
C LYS A 275 41.94 -3.78 -5.29
N GLY A 276 42.82 -4.44 -4.55
CA GLY A 276 44.06 -3.86 -4.02
C GLY A 276 45.24 -4.77 -4.33
N THR A 277 46.43 -4.39 -3.86
CA THR A 277 47.67 -5.14 -4.15
C THR A 277 47.60 -6.60 -3.71
N ASN A 278 46.94 -6.89 -2.58
CA ASN A 278 46.90 -8.23 -1.96
C ASN A 278 45.48 -8.68 -1.58
N PHE A 279 44.45 -8.06 -2.14
CA PHE A 279 43.06 -8.40 -1.82
C PHE A 279 42.15 -8.18 -3.02
N SER A 280 41.05 -8.93 -3.06
CA SER A 280 39.90 -8.59 -3.89
C SER A 280 38.63 -8.77 -3.06
N PHE A 281 37.69 -7.84 -3.22
CA PHE A 281 36.45 -7.75 -2.48
C PHE A 281 35.30 -7.64 -3.49
N ALA A 282 34.34 -8.58 -3.48
CA ALA A 282 33.11 -8.44 -4.25
C ALA A 282 32.21 -7.34 -3.67
N VAL A 283 31.48 -6.63 -4.53
CA VAL A 283 30.51 -5.60 -4.13
C VAL A 283 29.12 -6.13 -4.44
N GLU A 284 28.39 -6.54 -3.41
CA GLU A 284 27.04 -7.09 -3.58
C GLU A 284 25.93 -6.05 -3.50
N ASP A 285 26.16 -4.93 -2.82
CA ASP A 285 25.16 -3.87 -2.65
C ASP A 285 25.82 -2.51 -2.41
N THR A 286 25.11 -1.45 -2.77
CA THR A 286 25.56 -0.08 -2.61
C THR A 286 24.44 0.79 -2.07
N GLN A 287 24.61 1.38 -0.88
CA GLN A 287 23.55 2.04 -0.13
C GLN A 287 23.96 3.45 0.32
N LYS A 288 22.98 4.29 0.68
CA LYS A 288 23.23 5.66 1.15
C LYS A 288 22.75 5.83 2.60
N TYR A 289 23.62 6.34 3.47
CA TYR A 289 23.33 6.56 4.90
C TYR A 289 23.61 8.03 5.29
N GLY A 290 22.67 8.69 5.99
CA GLY A 290 22.78 10.08 6.46
C GLY A 290 21.97 11.14 5.69
N ARG A 291 21.49 12.18 6.40
CA ARG A 291 20.57 13.26 5.92
C ARG A 291 21.26 14.49 5.28
N ARG A 292 22.58 14.48 5.06
CA ARG A 292 23.28 15.55 4.35
C ARG A 292 23.77 15.02 3.00
N LEU A 293 23.77 15.89 2.00
CA LEU A 293 24.00 15.63 0.56
C LEU A 293 25.34 14.95 0.19
N VAL A 294 26.07 14.39 1.14
CA VAL A 294 27.36 13.75 0.95
C VAL A 294 27.40 12.68 2.06
N THR A 295 27.09 11.42 1.81
CA THR A 295 28.05 10.30 1.76
C THR A 295 27.25 9.06 1.35
N SER A 296 27.43 8.52 0.15
CA SER A 296 27.04 7.13 -0.14
C SER A 296 28.09 6.24 0.51
N VAL A 297 27.67 5.31 1.38
CA VAL A 297 28.56 4.30 1.93
C VAL A 297 28.24 3.02 1.20
N ASN A 298 29.12 2.63 0.28
CA ASN A 298 28.93 1.39 -0.45
C ASN A 298 29.16 0.22 0.52
N LEU A 299 28.14 -0.60 0.75
CA LEU A 299 28.27 -1.75 1.63
C LEU A 299 28.77 -2.95 0.83
N LEU A 300 30.08 -3.11 0.85
CA LEU A 300 30.73 -4.15 0.07
C LEU A 300 30.72 -5.47 0.86
N ARG A 301 29.69 -6.30 0.63
CA ARG A 301 29.69 -7.67 1.14
C ARG A 301 30.73 -8.49 0.40
N VAL A 302 31.69 -9.00 1.14
CA VAL A 302 32.81 -9.73 0.57
C VAL A 302 32.95 -11.08 1.25
N LEU A 303 33.27 -12.10 0.44
CA LEU A 303 33.72 -13.41 0.87
C LEU A 303 35.24 -13.53 0.69
#